data_AF-A0AAP0LM79-F1
#
_entry.id   AF-A0AAP0LM79-F1
#
_cell.length_a   1.000
_cell.length_b   1.000
_cell.length_c   1.000
_cell.angle_alpha   90.00
_cell.angle_beta   90.00
_cell.angle_gamma   90.00
#
_symmetry.space_group_name_H-M   'P 1'
#
loop_
_entity.id
_entity.type
_entity.pdbx_description
1 polymer ?
#
loop_
_entity_poly.entity_id
_entity_poly.type
_entity_poly.pdbx_seq_one_letter_code
_entity_poly.pdbx_strand_id
1 'polypeptide(L)' 'MTATSSNQLKNICVLSGFRYEKYKEFVQAAIDLGRAIAERKLHLVYGGGDRGLSNLFSKAAFVRGS' A
#
# COMPACT_ATOMS: atom_id res chain seq x y z
N MET A 1 -23.51 -11.04 24.80
CA MET A 1 -23.05 -10.10 23.76
C MET A 1 -22.02 -10.82 22.92
N THR A 2 -22.43 -11.41 21.80
CA THR A 2 -21.54 -12.09 20.85
C THR A 2 -20.67 -11.04 20.18
N ALA A 3 -19.40 -10.98 20.56
CA ALA A 3 -18.43 -10.14 19.89
C ALA A 3 -18.37 -10.57 18.42
N THR A 4 -18.77 -9.67 17.52
CA THR A 4 -18.57 -9.80 16.10
C THR A 4 -17.09 -10.11 15.89
N SER A 5 -16.78 -11.28 15.32
CA SER A 5 -15.41 -11.63 14.96
C SER A 5 -14.85 -10.48 14.15
N SER A 6 -13.89 -9.74 14.71
CA SER A 6 -13.28 -8.62 14.01
C SER A 6 -12.63 -9.24 12.77
N ASN A 7 -13.23 -9.09 11.60
CA ASN A 7 -12.63 -9.49 10.34
C ASN A 7 -11.46 -8.52 10.11
N GLN A 8 -10.34 -8.79 10.77
CA GLN A 8 -9.10 -8.06 10.59
C GLN A 8 -8.69 -8.27 9.14
N LEU A 9 -8.58 -7.17 8.40
CA LEU A 9 -8.01 -7.20 7.06
C LEU A 9 -6.60 -7.76 7.17
N LYS A 10 -6.29 -8.76 6.34
CA LYS A 10 -4.95 -9.37 6.28
C LYS A 10 -4.23 -8.97 5.00
N ASN A 11 -4.95 -8.86 3.89
CA ASN A 11 -4.39 -8.64 2.57
C ASN A 11 -5.07 -7.44 1.92
N ILE A 12 -4.32 -6.65 1.15
CA ILE A 12 -4.85 -5.54 0.37
C ILE A 12 -4.26 -5.58 -1.04
N CYS A 13 -5.11 -5.57 -2.07
CA CYS A 13 -4.68 -5.45 -3.46
C CYS A 13 -4.77 -3.98 -3.90
N VAL A 14 -3.64 -3.42 -4.34
CA VAL A 14 -3.56 -2.02 -4.79
C VAL A 14 -3.41 -1.99 -6.32
N LEU A 15 -4.41 -1.40 -6.99
CA LEU A 15 -4.36 -1.08 -8.41
C LEU A 15 -3.88 0.36 -8.58
N SER A 16 -2.86 0.58 -9.41
CA SER A 16 -2.34 1.92 -9.66
C SER A 16 -1.90 2.10 -11.11
N GLY A 17 -1.91 3.36 -11.56
CA GLY A 17 -1.40 3.75 -12.86
C GLY A 17 0.11 4.00 -12.84
N PHE A 18 0.71 3.96 -14.03
CA PHE A 18 2.13 4.24 -14.23
C PHE A 18 2.49 5.72 -14.26
N ARG A 19 1.53 6.61 -14.60
CA ARG A 19 1.80 8.02 -14.89
C ARG A 19 1.41 8.91 -13.70
N TYR A 20 2.40 9.36 -12.94
CA TYR A 20 2.22 10.32 -11.83
C TYR A 20 3.05 11.60 -11.98
N GLU A 21 3.82 11.73 -13.06
CA GLU A 21 4.73 12.86 -13.31
C GLU A 21 4.02 14.23 -13.30
N LYS A 22 2.73 14.25 -13.66
CA LYS A 22 1.89 15.46 -13.71
C LYS A 22 1.34 15.88 -12.33
N TYR A 23 1.24 14.95 -11.38
CA TYR A 23 0.52 15.16 -10.11
C TYR A 23 1.35 14.61 -8.96
N LYS A 24 2.16 15.49 -8.37
CA LYS A 24 3.08 15.15 -7.27
C LYS A 24 2.33 14.75 -6.00
N GLU A 25 1.07 15.14 -5.86
CA GLU A 25 0.18 14.79 -4.76
C GLU A 25 -0.02 13.28 -4.64
N PHE A 26 -0.02 12.55 -5.75
CA PHE A 26 -0.14 11.08 -5.74
C PHE A 26 1.12 10.39 -5.20
N VAL A 27 2.28 11.04 -5.28
CA VAL A 27 3.54 10.49 -4.73
C VAL A 27 3.42 10.37 -3.22
N GLN A 28 3.00 11.45 -2.55
CA GLN A 28 2.86 11.47 -1.10
C GLN A 28 1.77 10.48 -0.65
N ALA A 29 0.62 10.48 -1.34
CA ALA A 29 -0.47 9.54 -1.05
C ALA A 29 -0.02 8.06 -1.17
N ALA A 30 0.80 7.72 -2.17
CA ALA A 30 1.33 6.37 -2.32
C ALA A 30 2.31 6.00 -1.19
N ILE A 31 3.17 6.92 -0.77
CA ILE A 31 4.09 6.70 0.36
C ILE A 31 3.31 6.47 1.66
N ASP A 32 2.31 7.30 1.92
CA ASP A 32 1.49 7.20 3.13
C ASP A 32 0.64 5.94 3.14
N LEU A 33 0.14 5.50 1.97
CA LEU A 33 -0.53 4.21 1.83
C LEU A 33 0.39 3.04 2.20
N GLY A 34 1.60 2.98 1.61
CA GLY A 34 2.56 1.92 1.92
C GLY A 34 2.93 1.88 3.41
N ARG A 35 3.07 3.06 4.03
CA ARG A 35 3.30 3.21 5.46
C ARG A 35 2.16 2.61 6.30
N ALA A 36 0.91 2.98 6.00
CA ALA A 36 -0.26 2.50 6.73
C ALA A 36 -0.43 0.98 6.60
N ILE A 37 -0.09 0.40 5.44
CA ILE A 37 -0.09 -1.04 5.21
C ILE A 37 0.91 -1.74 6.14
N ALA A 38 2.15 -1.23 6.23
CA ALA A 38 3.17 -1.79 7.11
C ALA A 38 2.79 -1.66 8.60
N GLU A 39 2.33 -0.48 9.03
CA GLU A 39 1.92 -0.23 10.42
C GLU A 39 0.79 -1.16 10.87
N ARG A 40 -0.11 -1.51 9.95
CA ARG A 40 -1.23 -2.42 10.20
C ARG A 40 -0.89 -3.90 9.95
N LYS A 41 0.36 -4.21 9.60
CA LYS A 41 0.84 -5.56 9.27
C LYS A 41 -0.03 -6.25 8.20
N LEU A 42 -0.43 -5.49 7.18
CA LEU A 42 -1.19 -5.99 6.04
C LEU A 42 -0.24 -6.51 4.96
N HIS A 43 -0.60 -7.62 4.34
CA HIS A 43 0.08 -8.12 3.14
C HIS A 43 -0.36 -7.31 1.92
N LEU A 44 0.59 -6.62 1.30
CA LEU A 44 0.38 -5.91 0.06
C LEU A 44 0.42 -6.88 -1.13
N VAL A 45 -0.62 -6.83 -1.95
CA VAL A 45 -0.69 -7.44 -3.28
C VAL A 45 -0.77 -6.31 -4.31
N TYR A 46 0.01 -6.39 -5.38
CA TYR A 46 -0.03 -5.43 -6.48
C TYR A 46 0.50 -6.09 -7.75
N GLY A 47 0.30 -5.45 -8.91
CA GLY A 47 0.63 -6.02 -10.21
C GLY A 47 2.12 -6.29 -10.47
N GLY A 48 3.02 -5.92 -9.57
CA GLY A 48 4.46 -6.01 -9.77
C GLY A 48 4.99 -4.94 -10.73
N GLY A 49 6.17 -4.41 -10.44
CA GLY A 49 6.79 -3.36 -11.24
C GLY A 49 7.67 -2.42 -10.42
N ASP A 50 8.76 -1.96 -11.04
CA ASP A 50 9.78 -1.07 -10.49
C ASP A 50 9.58 0.41 -10.88
N ARG A 51 8.52 0.68 -11.64
CA ARG A 51 8.14 2.00 -12.19
C ARG A 51 6.72 2.36 -11.78
N GLY A 52 6.38 3.65 -11.87
CA GLY A 52 5.04 4.12 -11.51
C GLY A 52 4.81 4.29 -10.01
N LEU A 53 3.55 4.53 -9.63
CA LEU A 53 3.14 4.62 -8.21
C LEU A 53 3.35 3.30 -7.47
N SER A 54 3.25 2.17 -8.19
CA SER A 54 3.53 0.81 -7.70
C SER A 54 4.87 0.69 -6.96
N ASN A 55 5.92 1.33 -7.46
CA ASN A 55 7.24 1.30 -6.84
C ASN A 55 7.28 2.06 -5.50
N LEU A 56 6.50 3.13 -5.37
CA LEU A 56 6.54 4.01 -4.19
C LEU A 56 5.89 3.36 -2.98
N PHE A 57 4.66 2.86 -3.12
CA PHE A 57 3.96 2.23 -2.00
C PHE A 57 4.54 0.86 -1.65
N SER A 58 5.07 0.11 -2.62
CA SER A 58 5.73 -1.18 -2.35
C SER A 58 7.02 -1.00 -1.55
N LYS A 59 7.87 -0.04 -1.92
CA LYS A 59 9.06 0.33 -1.13
C LYS A 59 8.68 0.83 0.26
N ALA A 60 7.71 1.72 0.37
CA ALA A 60 7.28 2.26 1.65
C ALA A 60 6.71 1.17 2.59
N ALA A 61 6.00 0.18 2.03
CA ALA A 61 5.52 -0.97 2.79
C ALA A 61 6.67 -1.91 3.21
N PHE A 62 7.61 -2.20 2.31
CA PHE A 62 8.72 -3.13 2.56
C PHE A 62 9.75 -2.57 3.57
N VAL A 63 10.12 -1.29 3.46
CA VAL A 63 11.08 -0.65 4.38
C VAL A 63 10.65 -0.71 5.85
N ARG A 64 9.34 -0.82 6.11
CA ARG A 64 8.78 -0.87 7.47
C ARG A 64 8.20 -2.23 7.86
N GLY A 65 8.12 -3.18 6.93
CA GLY A 65 7.52 -4.50 7.11
C GLY A 65 8.58 -5.60 6.96
N SER A 66 9.33 -5.86 8.03
CA SER A 66 10.10 -7.09 8.24
C SER A 66 9.86 -7.57 9.67
#